data_AF-A0A5J4P7F8-F1
#
_entry.id   AF-A0A5J4P7F8-F1
#
_cell.length_a   1.000
_cell.length_b   1.000
_cell.length_c   1.000
_cell.angle_alpha   90.00
_cell.angle_beta   90.00
_cell.angle_gamma   90.00
#
_symmetry.space_group_name_H-M   'P 1'
#
loop_
_entity.id
_entity.type
_entity.pdbx_description
1 polymer ?
#
loop_
_entity_poly.entity_id
_entity_poly.type
_entity_poly.pdbx_seq_one_letter_code
_entity_poly.pdbx_strand_id
1 'polypeptide(L)' 'MNDLIDRLIDLAFAEDIGDGDHTTLACIPPTATGKSKLLIKEAGVIAGIEI' A
#
# COMPACT_ATOMS: atom_id res chain seq x y z
N MET A 1 -4.84 -7.04 19.67
CA MET A 1 -4.75 -5.70 19.06
C MET A 1 -4.16 -5.82 17.66
N ASN A 2 -2.95 -6.37 17.52
CA ASN A 2 -2.31 -6.60 16.21
C ASN A 2 -3.18 -7.44 15.26
N ASP A 3 -3.74 -8.56 15.73
CA ASP A 3 -4.63 -9.42 14.92
C ASP A 3 -5.81 -8.69 14.24
N LEU A 4 -6.37 -7.66 14.90
CA LEU A 4 -7.45 -6.86 14.31
C LEU A 4 -6.92 -5.92 13.22
N ILE A 5 -5.74 -5.32 13.44
CA ILE A 5 -5.10 -4.42 12.49
C ILE A 5 -4.65 -5.21 11.26
N ASP A 6 -3.98 -6.35 11.45
CA ASP A 6 -3.52 -7.23 10.37
C ASP A 6 -4.71 -7.64 9.49
N ARG A 7 -5.82 -8.03 10.12
CA ARG A 7 -7.05 -8.40 9.41
C ARG A 7 -7.71 -7.23 8.70
N LEU A 8 -7.59 -6.00 9.21
CA LEU A 8 -8.05 -4.80 8.50
C LEU A 8 -7.18 -4.50 7.28
N ILE A 9 -5.87 -4.68 7.39
CA ILE A 9 -4.93 -4.52 6.27
C ILE A 9 -5.25 -5.55 5.17
N ASP A 10 -5.48 -6.81 5.53
CA ASP A 10 -5.88 -7.86 4.58
C ASP A 10 -7.18 -7.52 3.83
N LEU A 11 -8.19 -7.02 4.57
CA LEU A 11 -9.46 -6.60 3.98
C LEU A 11 -9.28 -5.40 3.05
N ALA A 12 -8.45 -4.43 3.41
CA ALA A 12 -8.16 -3.27 2.57
C ALA A 12 -7.45 -3.66 1.26
N PHE A 13 -6.51 -4.61 1.31
CA PHE A 13 -5.89 -5.15 0.10
C PHE A 13 -6.89 -5.90 -0.78
N ALA A 14 -7.78 -6.69 -0.19
CA ALA A 14 -8.81 -7.40 -0.93
C ALA A 14 -9.79 -6.46 -1.64
N GLU A 15 -10.12 -5.32 -1.02
CA GLU A 15 -10.95 -4.26 -1.61
C GLU A 15 -10.29 -3.59 -2.81
N ASP A 16 -9.01 -3.21 -2.69
CA ASP A 16 -8.30 -2.41 -3.71
C ASP A 16 -7.84 -3.25 -4.92
N ILE A 17 -7.43 -4.50 -4.69
CA ILE A 17 -6.84 -5.34 -5.75
C ILE A 17 -7.90 -6.11 -6.54
N GLY A 18 -8.93 -6.64 -5.88
CA GLY A 18 -9.96 -7.44 -6.56
C GLY A 18 -9.39 -8.59 -7.41
N ASP A 19 -9.63 -8.54 -8.73
CA ASP A 19 -9.11 -9.50 -9.72
C ASP A 19 -7.71 -9.15 -10.27
N GLY A 20 -7.17 -7.99 -9.92
CA GLY A 20 -5.78 -7.59 -10.16
C GLY A 20 -5.62 -6.09 -10.45
N ASP A 21 -4.41 -5.57 -10.20
CA ASP A 21 -4.03 -4.23 -10.65
C ASP A 21 -3.62 -4.26 -12.13
N HIS A 22 -4.61 -4.16 -13.01
CA HIS A 22 -4.41 -4.20 -14.45
C HIS A 22 -3.50 -3.08 -14.98
N THR A 23 -3.49 -1.91 -14.34
CA THR A 23 -2.67 -0.79 -14.78
C THR A 23 -1.21 -1.09 -14.52
N THR A 24 -0.88 -1.58 -13.32
CA THR A 24 0.49 -2.00 -13.00
C THR A 24 0.92 -3.18 -13.87
N LEU A 25 0.06 -4.20 -14.03
CA LEU A 25 0.38 -5.39 -14.82
C LEU A 25 0.63 -5.07 -16.31
N ALA A 26 -0.09 -4.10 -16.88
CA ALA A 26 0.09 -3.70 -18.26
C ALA A 26 1.32 -2.81 -18.49
N CYS A 27 1.69 -1.98 -17.50
CA CYS A 27 2.70 -0.95 -17.67
C CYS A 27 4.07 -1.30 -17.06
N ILE A 28 4.12 -2.16 -16.05
CA ILE A 28 5.33 -2.41 -15.27
C ILE A 28 5.75 -3.89 -15.40
N PRO A 29 6.98 -4.17 -15.86
CA PRO A 29 7.48 -5.54 -15.92
C PRO A 29 7.54 -6.18 -14.52
N PRO A 30 7.25 -7.49 -14.38
CA PRO A 30 7.30 -8.18 -13.09
C PRO A 30 8.67 -8.18 -12.40
N THR A 31 9.74 -7.92 -13.15
CA THR A 31 11.12 -7.87 -12.66
C THR A 31 11.59 -6.45 -12.33
N ALA A 32 10.75 -5.44 -12.54
CA ALA A 32 11.13 -4.06 -12.30
C ALA A 32 11.24 -3.76 -10.80
N THR A 33 12.32 -3.09 -10.41
CA THR A 33 12.53 -2.62 -9.03
C THR A 33 12.60 -1.10 -9.01
N GLY A 34 11.78 -0.46 -8.17
CA GLY A 34 11.77 0.98 -7.97
C GLY A 34 12.16 1.39 -6.54
N LYS A 35 12.39 2.69 -6.34
CA LYS A 35 12.46 3.30 -5.01
C LYS A 35 11.34 4.32 -4.88
N SER A 36 10.59 4.27 -3.79
CA SER A 36 9.60 5.27 -3.45
C SER A 36 10.10 6.15 -2.30
N LYS A 37 9.57 7.37 -2.20
CA LYS A 37 9.83 8.28 -1.09
C LYS A 37 8.49 8.82 -0.60
N LEU A 38 8.22 8.66 0.69
CA LEU A 38 7.08 9.31 1.34
C LEU A 38 7.43 10.79 1.56
N LEU A 39 6.66 11.67 0.94
CA LEU A 39 6.83 13.13 1.04
C LEU A 39 5.62 13.75 1.72
N ILE A 40 5.86 14.45 2.82
CA ILE A 40 4.84 15.19 3.55
C ILE A 40 4.70 16.57 2.93
N LYS A 41 3.51 16.88 2.39
CA LYS A 41 3.28 18.10 1.62
C LYS A 41 2.94 19.31 2.50
N GLU A 42 2.53 19.08 3.75
CA GLU A 42 2.00 20.12 4.65
C GLU A 42 2.37 19.80 6.11
N ALA A 43 2.29 20.80 7.00
CA ALA A 43 2.61 20.61 8.41
C ALA A 43 1.56 19.72 9.11
N GLY A 44 2.01 18.80 9.96
CA GLY A 44 1.13 17.90 10.71
C GLY A 44 1.89 16.94 11.62
N VAL A 45 1.14 16.00 12.22
CA VAL A 45 1.68 14.90 13.03
C VAL A 45 1.57 13.60 12.23
N ILE A 46 2.65 12.85 12.15
CA ILE A 46 2.69 11.55 11.50
C ILE A 46 2.47 10.46 12.55
N ALA A 47 1.53 9.55 12.30
CA ALA A 47 1.21 8.43 13.18
C ALA A 47 1.06 7.15 12.35
N GLY A 48 1.30 5.98 12.97
CA GLY A 48 1.14 4.68 12.32
C GLY A 48 2.28 4.27 11.39
N ILE A 49 3.51 4.78 11.59
CA ILE A 49 4.68 4.43 10.76
C ILE A 49 5.04 2.93 10.80
N GLU A 50 4.75 2.27 11.92
CA GLU A 50 5.06 0.84 12.13
C GLU A 50 3.92 -0.11 11.74
N ILE A 51 2.78 0.45 11.30
CA ILE A 51 1.59 -0.31 10.88
C ILE A 51 1.72 -0.71 9.41
#